data_AF-A0A6J6MAV7-F1
#
_entry.id   AF-A0A6J6MAV7-F1
#
_cell.length_a   1.000
_cell.length_b   1.000
_cell.length_c   1.000
_cell.angle_alpha   90.00
_cell.angle_beta   90.00
_cell.angle_gamma   90.00
#
_symmetry.space_group_name_H-M   'P 1'
#
loop_
_entity.id
_entity.type
_entity.pdbx_description
1 polymer ?
#
loop_
_entity_poly.entity_id
_entity_poly.type
_entity_poly.pdbx_seq_one_letter_code
_entity_poly.pdbx_strand_id
1 'polypeptide(L)'
;MAGTPLRIVFPMSLMSILVGGLFTLSSSSRRNRWTAFMNLDETKSGYGYQVWQSILAISNGGITGTGAGAGTGKWGYVPLAHSDFIFSTIAEEFGLIGVSIVIGGFLIFTLFGLQASKRAPDKFTALVAGGVTMWFALQACINIGGVTGSMPVTGLTLPLISYGGSSLLVCMSAAGLLLNVARNMD
;
A
#
# COMPACT_ATOMS: atom_id res chain seq x y z
N MET A 1 -3.27 -9.82 -21.27
CA MET A 1 -3.19 -8.36 -21.49
C MET A 1 -4.14 -8.02 -22.63
N ALA A 2 -5.24 -7.31 -22.34
CA ALA A 2 -6.49 -7.33 -23.12
C ALA A 2 -6.49 -6.51 -24.42
N GLY A 3 -5.45 -6.60 -25.24
CA GLY A 3 -5.45 -6.08 -26.62
C GLY A 3 -5.62 -4.57 -26.78
N THR A 4 -5.57 -3.78 -25.70
CA THR A 4 -5.63 -2.33 -25.81
C THR A 4 -4.35 -1.83 -26.48
N PRO A 5 -4.46 -1.01 -27.53
CA PRO A 5 -3.28 -0.54 -28.26
C PRO A 5 -2.42 0.30 -27.31
N LEU A 6 -1.13 -0.05 -27.20
CA LEU A 6 -0.16 0.61 -26.30
C LEU A 6 -0.09 2.13 -26.56
N ARG A 7 -0.39 2.54 -27.80
CA ARG A 7 -0.52 3.93 -28.24
C ARG A 7 -1.60 4.75 -27.53
N ILE A 8 -2.62 4.13 -26.94
CA ILE A 8 -3.68 4.80 -26.18
C ILE A 8 -3.37 4.75 -24.68
N VAL A 9 -2.84 3.62 -24.20
CA VAL A 9 -2.46 3.44 -22.78
C VAL A 9 -1.35 4.41 -22.39
N PHE A 10 -0.34 4.59 -23.25
CA PHE A 10 0.80 5.46 -22.97
C PHE A 10 0.41 6.93 -22.76
N PRO A 11 -0.31 7.61 -23.67
CA PRO A 11 -0.73 9.00 -23.45
C PRO A 11 -1.73 9.14 -22.30
N MET A 12 -2.62 8.16 -22.07
CA MET A 12 -3.52 8.20 -20.91
C MET A 12 -2.75 8.12 -19.59
N SER A 13 -1.77 7.23 -19.49
CA SER A 13 -0.90 7.14 -18.31
C SER A 13 -0.08 8.41 -18.10
N LEU A 14 0.45 9.01 -19.17
CA LEU A 14 1.20 10.26 -19.12
C LEU A 14 0.31 11.44 -18.69
N MET A 15 -0.93 11.48 -19.19
CA MET A 15 -1.92 12.48 -18.81
C MET A 15 -2.32 12.33 -17.33
N SER A 16 -2.51 11.11 -16.84
CA SER A 16 -2.76 10.84 -15.42
C SER A 16 -1.60 11.30 -14.53
N ILE A 17 -0.35 11.09 -14.97
CA ILE A 17 0.84 11.56 -14.26
C ILE A 17 0.91 13.10 -14.25
N LEU A 18 0.65 13.75 -15.40
CA LEU A 18 0.67 15.21 -15.53
C LEU A 18 -0.42 15.88 -14.68
N VAL A 19 -1.66 15.39 -14.76
CA VAL A 19 -2.78 15.90 -13.96
C VAL A 19 -2.51 15.64 -12.48
N GLY A 20 -1.99 14.46 -12.13
CA GLY A 20 -1.55 14.13 -10.78
C GLY A 20 -0.47 15.10 -10.26
N GLY A 21 0.53 15.43 -11.09
CA GLY A 21 1.60 16.37 -10.76
C GLY A 21 1.13 17.82 -10.61
N LEU A 22 0.18 18.28 -11.42
CA LEU A 22 -0.42 19.61 -11.23
C LEU A 22 -1.27 19.68 -9.95
N PHE A 23 -1.91 18.56 -9.58
CA PHE A 23 -2.77 18.47 -8.39
C PHE A 23 -1.98 18.45 -7.07
N THR A 24 -0.68 18.15 -7.09
CA THR A 24 0.18 18.26 -5.91
C THR A 24 0.55 19.71 -5.59
N LEU A 25 0.61 20.59 -6.60
CA LEU A 25 0.92 22.01 -6.43
C LEU A 25 -0.27 22.83 -5.89
N SER A 26 -1.50 22.34 -6.09
CA SER A 26 -2.73 23.05 -5.72
C SER A 26 -2.95 23.21 -4.21
N SER A 27 -2.46 22.29 -3.37
CA SER A 27 -2.66 22.32 -1.91
C SER A 27 -1.35 22.46 -1.15
N SER A 28 -1.29 23.38 -0.18
CA SER A 28 -0.14 23.55 0.72
C SER A 28 0.21 22.25 1.45
N SER A 29 -0.78 21.48 1.92
CA SER A 29 -0.57 20.20 2.60
C SER A 29 0.07 19.13 1.71
N ARG A 30 -0.25 19.10 0.41
CA ARG A 30 0.37 18.16 -0.53
C ARG A 30 1.80 18.55 -0.88
N ARG A 31 2.04 19.85 -1.06
CA ARG A 31 3.39 20.39 -1.22
C ARG A 31 4.28 20.02 -0.03
N ASN A 32 3.74 20.12 1.18
CA ASN A 32 4.45 19.79 2.41
C ASN A 32 4.83 18.30 2.50
N ARG A 33 4.04 17.40 1.91
CA ARG A 33 4.40 15.96 1.81
C ARG A 33 5.54 15.72 0.82
N TRP A 34 5.56 16.47 -0.28
CA TRP A 34 6.64 16.41 -1.26
C TRP A 34 7.93 17.01 -0.73
N THR A 35 7.86 18.14 -0.02
CA THR A 35 9.04 18.73 0.63
C THR A 35 9.56 17.86 1.77
N ALA A 36 8.66 17.23 2.54
CA ALA A 36 9.06 16.25 3.56
C ALA A 36 9.74 15.02 2.96
N PHE A 37 9.26 14.53 1.81
CA PHE A 37 9.90 13.43 1.10
C PHE A 37 11.31 13.80 0.57
N MET A 38 11.48 15.01 0.02
CA MET A 38 12.79 15.44 -0.50
C MET A 38 13.80 15.77 0.60
N ASN A 39 13.36 16.42 1.69
CA ASN A 39 14.21 16.85 2.80
C ASN A 39 13.61 16.38 4.14
N LEU A 40 13.76 15.09 4.42
CA LEU A 40 13.19 14.47 5.61
C LEU A 40 13.89 14.94 6.90
N ASP A 41 15.21 15.13 6.85
CA ASP A 41 16.01 15.55 8.02
C ASP A 41 15.63 16.93 8.55
N GLU A 42 15.30 17.88 7.65
CA GLU A 42 14.89 19.23 8.02
C GLU A 42 13.43 19.28 8.50
N THR A 43 12.58 18.37 8.01
CA THR A 43 11.14 18.36 8.30
C THR A 43 10.72 17.38 9.39
N LYS A 44 11.69 16.71 10.04
CA LYS A 44 11.48 15.70 11.09
C LYS A 44 10.63 16.16 12.28
N SER A 45 10.61 17.45 12.61
CA SER A 45 9.82 18.02 13.72
C SER A 45 8.46 18.57 13.29
N GLY A 46 8.17 18.58 11.98
CA GLY A 46 6.94 19.13 11.40
C GLY A 46 6.23 18.11 10.52
N TYR A 47 6.14 18.41 9.22
CA TYR A 47 5.37 17.60 8.28
C TYR A 47 5.95 16.21 8.01
N GLY A 48 7.25 16.01 8.24
CA GLY A 48 7.94 14.72 8.08
C GLY A 48 7.93 13.85 9.33
N TYR A 49 7.41 14.34 10.46
CA TYR A 49 7.49 13.66 11.77
C TYR A 49 6.92 12.23 11.73
N GLN A 50 5.75 12.04 11.11
CA GLN A 50 5.11 10.71 11.02
C GLN A 50 5.98 9.71 10.26
N VAL A 51 6.61 10.14 9.17
CA VAL A 51 7.47 9.30 8.33
C VAL A 51 8.80 9.02 9.02
N TRP A 52 9.36 10.03 9.69
CA TRP A 52 10.58 9.86 10.46
C TRP A 52 10.40 8.83 11.58
N GLN A 53 9.29 8.91 12.30
CA GLN A 53 8.95 7.95 13.36
C GLN A 53 8.68 6.55 12.82
N SER A 54 8.08 6.42 11.63
CA SER A 54 7.91 5.11 11.00
C SER A 54 9.24 4.47 10.62
N ILE A 55 10.19 5.24 10.09
CA ILE A 55 11.54 4.76 9.76
C ILE A 55 12.30 4.33 11.03
N LEU A 56 12.18 5.10 12.12
CA LEU A 56 12.76 4.74 13.41
C LEU A 56 12.18 3.43 13.96
N ALA A 57 10.85 3.26 13.90
CA ALA A 57 10.19 2.03 14.33
C ALA A 57 10.66 0.80 13.52
N ILE A 58 10.77 0.93 12.19
CA ILE A 58 11.33 -0.13 11.33
C ILE A 58 12.76 -0.45 11.73
N SER A 59 13.58 0.58 12.00
CA SER A 59 14.98 0.42 12.39
C SER A 59 15.14 -0.30 13.74
N ASN A 60 14.23 -0.05 14.68
CA ASN A 60 14.23 -0.70 16.00
C ASN A 60 13.87 -2.19 15.95
N GLY A 61 13.12 -2.64 14.93
CA GLY A 61 12.65 -4.02 14.84
C GLY A 61 13.72 -5.07 14.55
N GLY A 62 14.83 -4.69 13.92
CA GLY A 62 15.90 -5.65 13.58
C GLY A 62 15.38 -6.89 12.82
N ILE A 63 15.96 -8.06 13.06
CA ILE A 63 15.61 -9.30 12.36
C ILE A 63 14.36 -9.97 12.95
N THR A 64 14.31 -10.07 14.28
CA THR A 64 13.29 -10.85 15.02
C THR A 64 12.16 -10.02 15.61
N GLY A 65 12.27 -8.68 15.56
CA GLY A 65 11.34 -7.78 16.21
C GLY A 65 11.65 -7.56 17.69
N THR A 66 10.99 -6.55 18.26
CA THR A 66 11.03 -6.24 19.70
C THR A 66 10.08 -7.12 20.52
N GLY A 67 9.19 -7.88 19.88
CA GLY A 67 8.19 -8.73 20.49
C GLY A 67 6.77 -8.18 20.35
N ALA A 68 5.80 -9.07 20.17
CA ALA A 68 4.40 -8.71 19.96
C ALA A 68 3.87 -7.84 21.11
N GLY A 69 3.38 -6.64 20.77
CA GLY A 69 2.86 -5.68 21.73
C GLY A 69 3.90 -4.87 22.53
N ALA A 70 5.19 -5.04 22.27
CA ALA A 70 6.27 -4.22 22.83
C ALA A 70 6.64 -3.00 21.96
N GLY A 71 5.97 -2.82 20.82
CA GLY A 71 6.26 -1.74 19.87
C GLY A 71 6.05 -0.34 20.45
N THR A 72 6.93 0.59 20.09
CA THR A 72 6.88 2.00 20.52
C THR A 72 5.68 2.76 19.93
N GLY A 73 5.01 2.20 18.91
CA GLY A 73 3.78 2.74 18.32
C GLY A 73 2.63 2.99 19.32
N LYS A 74 2.55 2.23 20.42
CA LYS A 74 1.51 2.40 21.47
C LYS A 74 1.66 3.68 22.30
N TRP A 75 2.87 4.24 22.34
CA TRP A 75 3.20 5.41 23.16
C TRP A 75 2.88 6.73 22.46
N GLY A 76 2.23 6.69 21.28
CA GLY A 76 1.83 7.87 20.53
C GLY A 76 2.94 8.50 19.68
N TYR A 77 4.13 7.88 19.63
CA TYR A 77 5.25 8.40 18.84
C TYR A 77 5.00 8.36 17.33
N VAL A 78 4.21 7.40 16.83
CA VAL A 78 3.74 7.35 15.44
C VAL A 78 2.25 7.72 15.41
N PRO A 79 1.89 8.98 15.06
CA PRO A 79 0.50 9.34 14.87
C PRO A 79 -0.14 8.48 13.77
N LEU A 80 -1.32 7.89 14.03
CA LEU A 80 -2.03 6.94 13.15
C LEU A 80 -1.30 5.61 12.91
N ALA A 81 -0.46 5.15 13.85
CA ALA A 81 0.23 3.85 13.82
C ALA A 81 -0.68 2.65 13.50
N HIS A 82 -1.97 2.72 13.84
CA HIS A 82 -2.91 1.62 13.66
C HIS A 82 -3.59 1.59 12.28
N SER A 83 -3.54 2.70 11.52
CA SER A 83 -4.13 2.79 10.19
C SER A 83 -3.02 2.80 9.14
N ASP A 84 -2.56 4.00 8.76
CA ASP A 84 -1.73 4.18 7.57
C ASP A 84 -0.28 3.70 7.77
N PHE A 85 0.16 3.61 9.03
CA PHE A 85 1.51 3.20 9.44
C PHE A 85 1.54 1.84 10.16
N ILE A 86 0.51 1.00 10.01
CA ILE A 86 0.49 -0.32 10.66
C ILE A 86 1.66 -1.20 10.24
N PHE A 87 2.17 -0.99 9.02
CA PHE A 87 3.35 -1.69 8.52
C PHE A 87 4.62 -1.37 9.33
N SER A 88 4.83 -0.14 9.81
CA SER A 88 5.99 0.17 10.65
C SER A 88 5.88 -0.46 12.03
N THR A 89 4.66 -0.57 12.57
CA THR A 89 4.42 -1.30 13.83
C THR A 89 4.71 -2.78 13.68
N ILE A 90 4.29 -3.40 12.57
CA ILE A 90 4.61 -4.80 12.27
C ILE A 90 6.12 -4.99 12.11
N ALA A 91 6.79 -4.07 11.43
CA ALA A 91 8.24 -4.08 11.27
C ALA A 91 8.97 -3.96 12.60
N GLU A 92 8.48 -3.14 13.51
CA GLU A 92 9.05 -3.00 14.84
C GLU A 92 8.85 -4.26 15.70
N GLU A 93 7.62 -4.79 15.75
CA GLU A 93 7.26 -5.88 16.67
C GLU A 93 7.73 -7.25 16.19
N PHE A 94 7.73 -7.49 14.86
CA PHE A 94 8.07 -8.79 14.25
C PHE A 94 9.34 -8.75 13.39
N GLY A 95 9.97 -7.58 13.26
CA GLY A 95 11.22 -7.42 12.53
C GLY A 95 11.11 -7.73 11.04
N LEU A 96 12.27 -8.03 10.45
CA LEU A 96 12.40 -8.43 9.05
C LEU A 96 11.57 -9.67 8.71
N ILE A 97 11.43 -10.62 9.64
CA ILE A 97 10.64 -11.85 9.43
C ILE A 97 9.16 -11.52 9.23
N GLY A 98 8.57 -10.71 10.13
CA GLY A 98 7.16 -10.34 10.01
C GLY A 98 6.88 -9.54 8.73
N VAL A 99 7.75 -8.59 8.41
CA VAL A 99 7.64 -7.81 7.17
C VAL A 99 7.71 -8.72 5.94
N SER A 100 8.63 -9.69 5.92
CA SER A 100 8.78 -10.63 4.82
C SER A 100 7.53 -11.50 4.63
N ILE A 101 6.90 -11.91 5.73
CA ILE A 101 5.63 -12.66 5.69
C ILE A 101 4.51 -11.79 5.09
N VAL A 102 4.39 -10.52 5.50
CA VAL A 102 3.36 -9.61 4.98
C VAL A 102 3.56 -9.36 3.49
N ILE A 103 4.78 -9.01 3.07
CA ILE A 103 5.12 -8.80 1.65
C ILE A 103 4.90 -10.09 0.86
N GLY A 104 5.36 -11.23 1.37
CA GLY A 104 5.17 -12.54 0.76
C GLY A 104 3.68 -12.89 0.60
N GLY A 105 2.85 -12.60 1.60
CA GLY A 105 1.40 -12.79 1.56
C GLY A 105 0.73 -11.98 0.46
N PHE A 106 1.07 -10.69 0.33
CA PHE A 106 0.58 -9.86 -0.77
C PHE A 106 1.07 -10.31 -2.14
N LEU A 107 2.30 -10.82 -2.22
CA LEU A 107 2.87 -11.34 -3.47
C LEU A 107 2.12 -12.61 -3.88
N ILE A 108 1.92 -13.54 -2.95
CA ILE A 108 1.13 -14.76 -3.16
C ILE A 108 -0.31 -14.42 -3.56
N PHE A 109 -0.96 -13.50 -2.84
CA PHE A 109 -2.31 -13.02 -3.17
C PHE A 109 -2.37 -12.46 -4.60
N THR A 110 -1.38 -11.66 -4.98
CA THR A 110 -1.28 -11.08 -6.33
C THR A 110 -1.09 -12.16 -7.39
N LEU A 111 -0.23 -13.15 -7.14
CA LEU A 111 -0.01 -14.27 -8.05
C LEU A 111 -1.29 -15.11 -8.24
N PHE A 112 -2.00 -15.40 -7.16
CA PHE A 112 -3.28 -16.10 -7.23
C PHE A 112 -4.34 -15.29 -7.96
N GLY A 113 -4.45 -13.99 -7.69
CA GLY A 113 -5.40 -13.11 -8.39
C GLY A 113 -5.10 -12.97 -9.88
N LEU A 114 -3.82 -12.97 -10.27
CA LEU A 114 -3.41 -12.97 -11.69
C LEU A 114 -3.64 -14.32 -12.35
N GLN A 115 -3.36 -15.43 -11.66
CA GLN A 115 -3.69 -16.76 -12.15
C GLN A 115 -5.21 -16.91 -12.32
N ALA A 116 -5.96 -16.33 -11.40
CA ALA A 116 -7.40 -16.29 -11.45
C ALA A 116 -7.92 -15.52 -12.68
N SER A 117 -7.40 -14.32 -12.90
CA SER A 117 -7.71 -13.54 -14.09
C SER A 117 -7.43 -14.30 -15.40
N LYS A 118 -6.36 -15.09 -15.46
CA LYS A 118 -5.98 -15.87 -16.66
C LYS A 118 -6.87 -17.08 -16.92
N ARG A 119 -7.40 -17.71 -15.88
CA ARG A 119 -8.26 -18.90 -15.96
C ARG A 119 -9.76 -18.58 -15.92
N ALA A 120 -10.10 -17.30 -15.86
CA ALA A 120 -11.49 -16.88 -15.80
C ALA A 120 -12.26 -17.29 -17.08
N PRO A 121 -13.52 -17.72 -16.95
CA PRO A 121 -14.29 -18.30 -18.05
C PRO A 121 -14.69 -17.25 -19.10
N ASP A 122 -14.88 -16.00 -18.68
CA ASP A 122 -15.24 -14.90 -19.58
C ASP A 122 -14.25 -13.72 -19.47
N LYS A 123 -14.09 -12.98 -20.59
CA LYS A 123 -13.25 -11.79 -20.68
C LYS A 123 -13.63 -10.72 -19.67
N PHE A 124 -14.92 -10.57 -19.36
CA PHE A 124 -15.36 -9.63 -18.33
C PHE A 124 -14.82 -10.03 -16.96
N THR A 125 -15.02 -11.29 -16.56
CA THR A 125 -14.53 -11.82 -15.28
C THR A 125 -13.00 -11.80 -15.18
N ALA A 126 -12.30 -12.04 -16.29
CA ALA A 126 -10.85 -11.92 -16.39
C ALA A 126 -10.37 -10.48 -16.11
N LEU A 127 -11.03 -9.49 -16.72
CA LEU A 127 -10.71 -8.07 -16.54
C LEU A 127 -10.99 -7.59 -15.12
N VAL A 128 -12.12 -8.00 -14.53
CA VAL A 128 -12.47 -7.62 -13.16
C VAL A 128 -11.49 -8.22 -12.16
N ALA A 129 -11.21 -9.53 -12.25
CA ALA A 129 -10.24 -10.18 -11.38
C ALA A 129 -8.84 -9.56 -11.51
N GLY A 130 -8.40 -9.29 -12.74
CA GLY A 130 -7.12 -8.63 -13.00
C GLY A 130 -7.05 -7.22 -12.44
N GLY A 131 -8.12 -6.43 -12.62
CA GLY A 131 -8.23 -5.05 -12.13
C GLY A 131 -8.22 -4.96 -10.61
N VAL A 132 -9.01 -5.80 -9.93
CA VAL A 132 -9.05 -5.87 -8.46
C VAL A 132 -7.69 -6.28 -7.91
N THR A 133 -7.08 -7.33 -8.48
CA THR A 133 -5.75 -7.79 -8.07
C THR A 133 -4.69 -6.68 -8.22
N MET A 134 -4.70 -5.98 -9.35
CA MET A 134 -3.77 -4.87 -9.60
C MET A 134 -4.00 -3.71 -8.63
N TRP A 135 -5.26 -3.40 -8.29
CA TRP A 135 -5.58 -2.38 -7.31
C TRP A 135 -4.99 -2.74 -5.93
N PHE A 136 -5.21 -3.95 -5.42
CA PHE A 136 -4.61 -4.40 -4.17
C PHE A 136 -3.08 -4.29 -4.18
N ALA A 137 -2.43 -4.74 -5.26
CA ALA A 137 -0.98 -4.68 -5.40
C ALA A 137 -0.46 -3.24 -5.39
N LEU A 138 -1.08 -2.34 -6.16
CA LEU A 138 -0.69 -0.92 -6.20
C LEU A 138 -0.88 -0.24 -4.85
N GLN A 139 -1.99 -0.50 -4.16
CA GLN A 139 -2.27 0.09 -2.86
C GLN A 139 -1.27 -0.38 -1.80
N ALA A 140 -0.92 -1.67 -1.81
CA ALA A 140 0.12 -2.21 -0.93
C ALA A 140 1.50 -1.60 -1.22
N CYS A 141 1.91 -1.52 -2.50
CA CYS A 141 3.18 -0.91 -2.89
C CYS A 141 3.27 0.57 -2.47
N ILE A 142 2.21 1.36 -2.69
CA ILE A 142 2.20 2.78 -2.34
C ILE A 142 2.25 2.97 -0.82
N ASN A 143 1.51 2.17 -0.05
CA ASN A 143 1.54 2.25 1.41
C ASN A 143 2.93 1.88 1.96
N ILE A 144 3.48 0.72 1.56
CA ILE A 144 4.80 0.26 2.01
C ILE A 144 5.89 1.25 1.59
N GLY A 145 5.83 1.77 0.36
CA GLY A 145 6.74 2.81 -0.13
C GLY A 145 6.67 4.10 0.69
N GLY A 146 5.47 4.52 1.09
CA GLY A 146 5.28 5.68 1.96
C GLY A 146 5.86 5.48 3.36
N VAL A 147 5.59 4.33 3.97
CA VAL A 147 6.00 4.01 5.35
C VAL A 147 7.53 3.82 5.47
N THR A 148 8.17 3.31 4.41
CA THR A 148 9.63 3.15 4.32
C THR A 148 10.35 4.44 3.89
N GLY A 149 9.63 5.52 3.58
CA GLY A 149 10.21 6.77 3.07
C GLY A 149 10.71 6.68 1.62
N SER A 150 10.44 5.59 0.90
CA SER A 150 10.79 5.43 -0.52
C SER A 150 9.86 6.20 -1.46
N MET A 151 8.67 6.57 -1.00
CA MET A 151 7.67 7.36 -1.71
C MET A 151 7.06 8.42 -0.78
N PRO A 152 6.49 9.52 -1.32
CA PRO A 152 5.75 10.47 -0.50
C PRO A 152 4.52 9.79 0.12
N VAL A 153 4.30 10.02 1.42
CA VAL A 153 3.15 9.43 2.11
C VAL A 153 1.85 9.96 1.52
N THR A 154 0.99 9.04 1.11
CA THR A 154 -0.31 9.35 0.48
C THR A 154 -1.46 9.29 1.47
N GLY A 155 -1.30 8.66 2.63
CA GLY A 155 -2.37 8.44 3.62
C GLY A 155 -3.35 7.35 3.19
N LEU A 156 -2.88 6.40 2.39
CA LEU A 156 -3.64 5.21 2.02
C LEU A 156 -3.41 4.12 3.06
N THR A 157 -4.47 3.39 3.39
CA THR A 157 -4.42 2.26 4.31
C THR A 157 -3.85 1.02 3.63
N LEU A 158 -3.10 0.21 4.37
CA LEU A 158 -2.67 -1.11 3.90
C LEU A 158 -3.91 -2.00 3.74
N PRO A 159 -4.20 -2.54 2.54
CA PRO A 159 -5.39 -3.36 2.32
C PRO A 159 -5.43 -4.56 3.29
N LEU A 160 -6.61 -4.96 3.76
CA LEU A 160 -6.84 -6.13 4.63
C LEU A 160 -6.23 -6.10 6.05
N ILE A 161 -5.21 -5.28 6.31
CA ILE A 161 -4.46 -5.28 7.58
C ILE A 161 -4.71 -4.01 8.40
N SER A 162 -4.89 -2.87 7.74
CA SER A 162 -5.06 -1.56 8.39
C SER A 162 -6.42 -1.41 9.08
N TYR A 163 -6.46 -0.71 10.22
CA TYR A 163 -7.71 -0.31 10.85
C TYR A 163 -8.44 0.77 10.04
N GLY A 164 -9.43 0.36 9.26
CA GLY A 164 -10.39 1.25 8.62
C GLY A 164 -11.66 0.47 8.31
N GLY A 165 -12.71 0.64 9.13
CA GLY A 165 -13.91 -0.22 9.05
C GLY A 165 -14.55 -0.27 7.66
N SER A 166 -14.66 0.87 6.97
CA SER A 166 -15.17 0.93 5.60
C SER A 166 -14.20 0.34 4.56
N SER A 167 -12.90 0.65 4.68
CA SER A 167 -11.86 0.10 3.80
C SER A 167 -11.78 -1.43 3.89
N LEU A 168 -11.88 -1.98 5.11
CA LEU A 168 -11.86 -3.41 5.36
C LEU A 168 -13.07 -4.10 4.69
N LEU A 169 -14.28 -3.56 4.88
CA LEU A 169 -15.49 -4.10 4.25
C LEU A 169 -15.40 -4.12 2.73
N VAL A 170 -14.90 -3.04 2.12
CA VAL A 170 -14.68 -2.97 0.67
C VAL A 170 -13.63 -3.99 0.22
N CYS A 171 -12.52 -4.11 0.96
CA CYS A 171 -11.47 -5.10 0.66
C CYS A 171 -11.99 -6.53 0.75
N MET A 172 -12.77 -6.86 1.78
CA MET A 172 -13.40 -8.18 1.93
C MET A 172 -14.41 -8.47 0.82
N SER A 173 -15.19 -7.47 0.43
CA SER A 173 -16.13 -7.59 -0.70
C SER A 173 -15.41 -7.87 -2.01
N ALA A 174 -14.32 -7.14 -2.27
CA ALA A 174 -13.47 -7.32 -3.45
C ALA A 174 -12.76 -8.68 -3.45
N ALA A 175 -12.30 -9.15 -2.29
CA ALA A 175 -11.73 -10.49 -2.13
C ALA A 175 -12.80 -11.58 -2.37
N GLY A 176 -14.03 -11.40 -1.88
CA GLY A 176 -15.15 -12.29 -2.15
C GLY A 176 -15.49 -12.39 -3.64
N LEU A 177 -15.40 -11.27 -4.36
CA LEU A 177 -15.58 -11.26 -5.81
C LEU A 177 -14.45 -12.04 -6.53
N LEU A 178 -13.20 -11.85 -6.12
CA LEU A 178 -12.07 -12.63 -6.63
C LEU A 178 -12.23 -14.13 -6.37
N LEU A 179 -12.70 -14.52 -5.18
CA LEU A 179 -12.99 -15.91 -4.83
C LEU A 179 -14.15 -16.49 -5.66
N ASN A 180 -15.16 -15.70 -5.98
CA ASN A 180 -16.24 -16.13 -6.87
C ASN A 180 -15.71 -16.44 -8.28
N VAL A 181 -14.85 -15.57 -8.83
CA VAL A 181 -14.18 -15.84 -10.10
C VAL A 181 -13.30 -17.09 -9.99
N ALA A 182 -12.55 -17.23 -8.89
CA ALA A 182 -11.73 -18.41 -8.58
C ALA A 182 -12.50 -19.72 -8.58
N ARG A 183 -13.73 -19.70 -8.05
CA ARG A 183 -14.60 -20.87 -7.99
C ARG A 183 -15.15 -21.29 -9.37
N ASN A 184 -15.33 -20.35 -10.28
CA ASN A 184 -15.92 -20.60 -11.60
C ASN A 184 -14.85 -20.85 -12.68
N MET A 185 -13.66 -21.31 -12.29
CA MET A 185 -12.56 -21.66 -13.21
C MET A 185 -12.67 -23.05 -13.82
N ASP A 186 -13.49 -23.88 -13.17
CA ASP A 186 -13.87 -25.23 -13.59
C ASP A 186 -15.25 -25.21 -14.26
#